data_AF-A0AAE4DNX8-F1
#
_entry.id   AF-A0AAE4DNX8-F1
#
_cell.length_a   1.000
_cell.length_b   1.000
_cell.length_c   1.000
_cell.angle_alpha   90.00
_cell.angle_beta   90.00
_cell.angle_gamma   90.00
#
_symmetry.space_group_name_H-M   'P 1'
#
loop_
_entity.id
_entity.type
_entity.pdbx_description
1 polymer ?
#
loop_
_entity_poly.entity_id
_entity_poly.type
_entity_poly.pdbx_seq_one_letter_code
_entity_poly.pdbx_strand_id
1 'polypeptide(L)'
;MQDPEVDDPVPPAVLDINQLEHLNELDIIDKNRHRVRIYQAGRIAPLALTQIAHKLALANVQYAMLYDLKGNLLEDWSSQLTRLKNEAAALLASQQTLSDGTPLAETDLRRLEALNNEYTHVLLSGEHYVVSLKPHAVTGRAHVFQTLRAFRNNFLAATPVAGKPPGSAWLQWPDHASKSGSVGFYPQPANCPPDIYNLFTGFITEPEPGDISPFLYHVEQVVCAGNRVVSDYLLQWMAHLIQRPEEKSSVAIVMKSVEGTGKNTLVRPLLQILGPYAAQINGIRHLTGRFNSTLANKLLVLVDEAEITDPGCADRLNTIISEPVFHLERKGMEPEPVANCARLIFASNHEMMIRAGLRERRFLIVEPDGRHIGNKAYFDQLYRWLDEGGQPSCFTGCNVWI
;
A
#
# COMPACT_ATOMS: atom_id res chain seq x y z
N MET A 1 -47.49 -24.15 -15.63
CA MET A 1 -46.33 -23.40 -16.15
C MET A 1 -46.38 -22.05 -15.47
N GLN A 2 -45.59 -21.82 -14.43
CA GLN A 2 -45.58 -20.54 -13.71
C GLN A 2 -44.93 -19.48 -14.60
N ASP A 3 -45.47 -18.26 -14.52
CA ASP A 3 -45.03 -17.08 -15.24
C ASP A 3 -43.55 -16.76 -14.91
N PRO A 4 -42.63 -16.70 -15.90
CA PRO A 4 -41.20 -16.48 -15.65
C PRO A 4 -40.83 -15.06 -15.18
N GLU A 5 -41.78 -14.12 -15.11
CA GLU A 5 -41.53 -12.76 -14.64
C GLU A 5 -41.99 -12.48 -13.20
N VAL A 6 -42.72 -13.40 -12.56
CA VAL A 6 -43.35 -13.14 -11.26
C VAL A 6 -42.88 -14.16 -10.21
N ASP A 7 -42.23 -13.62 -9.17
CA ASP A 7 -41.78 -14.21 -7.91
C ASP A 7 -40.57 -15.18 -7.94
N ASP A 8 -39.36 -14.61 -8.09
CA ASP A 8 -38.23 -15.12 -7.29
C ASP A 8 -38.32 -14.42 -5.91
N PRO A 9 -38.76 -15.12 -4.84
CA PRO A 9 -38.93 -14.52 -3.51
C PRO A 9 -37.59 -14.25 -2.83
N VAL A 10 -36.47 -14.69 -3.41
CA VAL A 10 -35.15 -14.52 -2.83
C VAL A 10 -34.57 -13.17 -3.27
N PRO A 11 -34.16 -12.31 -2.32
CA PRO A 11 -33.56 -11.03 -2.66
C PRO A 11 -32.27 -11.25 -3.47
N PRO A 12 -31.95 -10.37 -4.44
CA PRO A 12 -30.75 -10.50 -5.24
C PRO A 12 -29.51 -10.35 -4.36
N ALA A 13 -28.51 -11.21 -4.57
CA ALA A 13 -27.17 -11.01 -4.05
C ALA A 13 -26.52 -9.83 -4.80
N VAL A 14 -26.21 -8.75 -4.08
CA VAL A 14 -25.51 -7.58 -4.63
C VAL A 14 -24.04 -7.69 -4.23
N LEU A 15 -23.15 -7.64 -5.22
CA LEU A 15 -21.71 -7.77 -5.02
C LEU A 15 -21.02 -6.44 -5.36
N ASP A 16 -20.26 -5.91 -4.41
CA ASP A 16 -19.36 -4.79 -4.65
C ASP A 16 -18.00 -5.25 -5.20
N ILE A 17 -17.11 -4.31 -5.51
CA ILE A 17 -15.78 -4.59 -6.08
C ILE A 17 -14.93 -5.46 -5.14
N ASN A 18 -15.00 -5.23 -3.83
CA ASN A 18 -14.21 -5.99 -2.85
C ASN A 18 -14.72 -7.44 -2.74
N GLN A 19 -16.04 -7.62 -2.78
CA GLN A 19 -16.67 -8.94 -2.78
C GLN A 19 -16.39 -9.73 -4.07
N LEU A 20 -16.25 -9.05 -5.21
CA LEU A 20 -15.83 -9.69 -6.45
C LEU A 20 -14.38 -10.20 -6.39
N GLU A 21 -13.48 -9.52 -5.68
CA GLU A 21 -12.10 -10.00 -5.49
C GLU A 21 -12.02 -11.25 -4.62
N HIS A 22 -12.93 -11.39 -3.65
CA HIS A 22 -13.00 -12.51 -2.70
C HIS A 22 -14.14 -13.47 -3.03
N LEU A 23 -14.58 -13.52 -4.30
CA LEU A 23 -15.79 -14.24 -4.71
C LEU A 23 -15.74 -15.71 -4.28
N ASN A 24 -14.58 -16.36 -4.36
CA ASN A 24 -14.36 -17.77 -4.03
C ASN A 24 -14.82 -18.12 -2.61
N GLU A 25 -14.69 -17.19 -1.66
CA GLU A 25 -15.04 -17.37 -0.24
C GLU A 25 -16.53 -17.15 0.05
N LEU A 26 -17.26 -16.53 -0.89
CA LEU A 26 -18.67 -16.19 -0.71
C LEU A 26 -19.60 -17.29 -1.23
N ASP A 27 -20.61 -17.64 -0.44
CA ASP A 27 -21.73 -18.47 -0.87
C ASP A 27 -22.87 -17.57 -1.35
N ILE A 28 -22.93 -17.35 -2.67
CA ILE A 28 -23.85 -16.41 -3.32
C ILE A 28 -24.98 -17.12 -4.08
N ILE A 29 -25.03 -18.45 -4.03
CA ILE A 29 -25.97 -19.27 -4.80
C ILE A 29 -26.70 -20.22 -3.85
N ASP A 30 -27.99 -19.99 -3.65
CA ASP A 30 -28.79 -20.90 -2.84
C ASP A 30 -28.84 -22.32 -3.44
N LYS A 31 -29.00 -23.30 -2.55
CA LYS A 31 -29.13 -24.70 -2.93
C LYS A 31 -30.28 -24.89 -3.93
N ASN A 32 -30.05 -25.73 -4.94
CA ASN A 32 -31.00 -26.09 -5.99
C ASN A 32 -31.45 -24.91 -6.88
N ARG A 33 -30.69 -23.81 -6.93
CA ARG A 33 -30.97 -22.71 -7.85
C ARG A 33 -30.86 -23.19 -9.30
N HIS A 34 -31.97 -23.12 -10.05
CA HIS A 34 -32.05 -23.64 -11.41
C HIS A 34 -31.78 -22.57 -12.48
N ARG A 35 -32.14 -21.32 -12.20
CA ARG A 35 -32.03 -20.18 -13.11
C ARG A 35 -31.50 -18.96 -12.36
N VAL A 36 -30.61 -18.21 -13.00
CA VAL A 36 -30.02 -16.98 -12.46
C VAL A 36 -30.04 -15.89 -13.52
N ARG A 37 -30.35 -14.65 -13.09
CA ARG A 37 -30.15 -13.42 -13.86
C ARG A 37 -29.04 -12.63 -13.20
N ILE A 38 -28.00 -12.27 -13.95
CA ILE A 38 -26.91 -11.43 -13.47
C ILE A 38 -27.12 -10.03 -14.06
N TYR A 39 -27.12 -9.01 -13.21
CA TYR A 39 -27.19 -7.61 -13.65
C TYR A 39 -25.85 -6.93 -13.39
N GLN A 40 -25.19 -6.49 -14.47
CA GLN A 40 -23.89 -5.84 -14.39
C GLN A 40 -24.04 -4.32 -14.29
N ALA A 41 -23.51 -3.75 -13.20
CA ALA A 41 -23.38 -2.32 -12.99
C ALA A 41 -21.97 -1.84 -13.35
N GLY A 42 -21.82 -1.18 -14.51
CA GLY A 42 -20.53 -0.65 -14.97
C GLY A 42 -19.62 -1.72 -15.60
N ARG A 43 -18.31 -1.46 -15.67
CA ARG A 43 -17.33 -2.37 -16.30
C ARG A 43 -16.75 -3.31 -15.24
N ILE A 44 -17.04 -4.61 -15.37
CA ILE A 44 -16.48 -5.66 -14.50
C ILE A 44 -15.29 -6.32 -15.21
N ALA A 45 -14.26 -6.71 -14.46
CA ALA A 45 -13.13 -7.45 -14.99
C ALA A 45 -13.58 -8.81 -15.57
N PRO A 46 -13.10 -9.23 -16.75
CA PRO A 46 -13.49 -10.52 -17.35
C PRO A 46 -13.25 -11.72 -16.43
N LEU A 47 -12.19 -11.69 -15.60
CA LEU A 47 -11.90 -12.74 -14.64
C LEU A 47 -13.02 -12.94 -13.61
N ALA A 48 -13.58 -11.84 -13.08
CA ALA A 48 -14.65 -11.91 -12.10
C ALA A 48 -15.94 -12.50 -12.72
N LEU A 49 -16.25 -12.16 -13.97
CA LEU A 49 -17.38 -12.78 -14.70
C LEU A 49 -17.15 -14.29 -14.90
N THR A 50 -15.94 -14.70 -15.27
CA THR A 50 -15.58 -16.12 -15.38
C THR A 50 -15.73 -16.86 -14.05
N GLN A 51 -15.31 -16.26 -12.95
CA GLN A 51 -15.46 -16.85 -11.61
C GLN A 51 -16.94 -16.99 -11.19
N ILE A 52 -17.77 -15.99 -11.47
CA ILE A 52 -19.24 -16.09 -11.27
C ILE A 52 -19.79 -17.24 -12.10
N ALA A 53 -19.43 -17.32 -13.38
CA ALA A 53 -19.89 -18.38 -14.27
C ALA A 53 -19.47 -19.78 -13.79
N HIS A 54 -18.23 -19.94 -13.30
CA HIS A 54 -17.75 -21.17 -12.68
C HIS A 54 -18.55 -21.55 -11.43
N LYS A 55 -18.85 -20.59 -10.54
CA LYS A 55 -19.69 -20.86 -9.36
C LYS A 55 -21.09 -21.31 -9.73
N LEU A 56 -21.73 -20.64 -10.69
CA LEU A 56 -23.05 -21.02 -11.20
C LEU A 56 -23.03 -22.44 -11.78
N ALA A 57 -22.00 -22.76 -12.55
CA ALA A 57 -21.83 -24.08 -13.15
C ALA A 57 -21.61 -25.18 -12.10
N LEU A 58 -20.77 -24.95 -11.08
CA LEU A 58 -20.54 -25.88 -9.97
C LEU A 58 -21.81 -26.10 -9.11
N ALA A 59 -22.63 -25.06 -8.95
CA ALA A 59 -23.92 -25.12 -8.26
C ALA A 59 -25.02 -25.86 -9.06
N ASN A 60 -24.72 -26.33 -10.27
CA ASN A 60 -25.66 -26.98 -11.19
C ASN A 60 -26.81 -26.09 -11.68
N VAL A 61 -26.57 -24.78 -11.79
CA VAL A 61 -27.50 -23.87 -12.46
C VAL A 61 -27.65 -24.32 -13.92
N GLN A 62 -28.87 -24.30 -14.45
CA GLN A 62 -29.15 -24.71 -15.84
C GLN A 62 -29.32 -23.52 -16.79
N TYR A 63 -29.76 -22.38 -16.26
CA TYR A 63 -30.03 -21.19 -17.05
C TYR A 63 -29.37 -19.97 -16.41
N ALA A 64 -28.45 -19.32 -17.13
CA ALA A 64 -27.77 -18.12 -16.65
C ALA A 64 -27.73 -17.07 -17.75
N MET A 65 -28.27 -15.89 -17.46
CA MET A 65 -28.38 -14.78 -18.41
C MET A 65 -27.77 -13.53 -17.80
N LEU A 66 -26.83 -12.90 -18.52
CA LEU A 66 -26.18 -11.66 -18.13
C LEU A 66 -26.88 -10.48 -18.79
N TYR A 67 -27.24 -9.48 -18.00
CA TYR A 67 -27.92 -8.26 -18.42
C TYR A 67 -27.14 -7.02 -18.01
N ASP A 68 -27.35 -5.91 -18.73
CA ASP A 68 -27.00 -4.59 -18.22
C ASP A 68 -28.06 -4.08 -17.22
N LEU A 69 -27.75 -2.98 -16.51
CA LEU A 69 -28.70 -2.35 -15.58
C LEU A 69 -29.98 -1.81 -16.25
N LYS A 70 -30.01 -1.69 -17.58
CA LYS A 70 -31.20 -1.26 -18.34
C LYS A 70 -32.08 -2.44 -18.72
N GLY A 71 -31.67 -3.67 -18.40
CA GLY A 71 -32.40 -4.90 -18.71
C GLY A 71 -32.11 -5.47 -20.10
N ASN A 72 -31.12 -4.95 -20.83
CA ASN A 72 -30.72 -5.52 -22.11
C ASN A 72 -29.89 -6.78 -21.86
N LEU A 73 -30.21 -7.87 -22.57
CA LEU A 73 -29.42 -9.10 -22.53
C LEU A 73 -28.06 -8.85 -23.18
N LEU A 74 -26.99 -9.07 -22.41
CA LEU A 74 -25.61 -8.99 -22.88
C LEU A 74 -25.14 -10.36 -23.40
N GLU A 75 -25.31 -11.41 -22.60
CA GLU A 75 -24.86 -12.77 -22.94
C GLU A 75 -25.79 -13.85 -22.37
N ASP A 76 -25.95 -14.97 -23.09
CA ASP A 76 -26.58 -16.20 -22.59
C ASP A 76 -25.49 -17.24 -22.30
N TRP A 77 -25.31 -17.55 -21.01
CA TRP A 77 -24.29 -18.48 -20.55
C TRP A 77 -24.81 -19.92 -20.46
N SER A 78 -26.11 -20.16 -20.63
CA SER A 78 -26.76 -21.46 -20.38
C SER A 78 -26.11 -22.60 -21.16
N SER A 79 -25.74 -22.35 -22.43
CA SER A 79 -25.08 -23.34 -23.30
C SER A 79 -23.63 -23.66 -22.90
N GLN A 80 -23.00 -22.77 -22.13
CA GLN A 80 -21.59 -22.89 -21.73
C GLN A 80 -21.43 -23.51 -20.34
N LEU A 81 -22.48 -23.54 -19.51
CA LEU A 81 -22.42 -23.99 -18.12
C LEU A 81 -21.85 -25.41 -17.96
N THR A 82 -22.16 -26.33 -18.87
CA THR A 82 -21.60 -27.70 -18.82
C THR A 82 -20.07 -27.70 -19.03
N ARG A 83 -19.58 -26.93 -20.01
CA ARG A 83 -18.14 -26.78 -20.27
C ARG A 83 -17.45 -26.12 -19.06
N LEU A 84 -18.03 -25.01 -18.59
CA LEU A 84 -17.54 -24.25 -17.44
C LEU A 84 -17.54 -25.08 -16.16
N LYS A 85 -18.50 -26.00 -15.98
CA LYS A 85 -18.54 -26.92 -14.84
C LYS A 85 -17.35 -27.88 -14.87
N ASN A 86 -17.06 -28.44 -16.04
CA ASN A 86 -15.92 -29.34 -16.21
C ASN A 86 -14.59 -28.59 -16.01
N GLU A 87 -14.48 -27.36 -16.52
CA GLU A 87 -13.31 -26.49 -16.30
C GLU A 87 -13.13 -26.14 -14.83
N ALA A 88 -14.20 -25.74 -14.15
CA ALA A 88 -14.19 -25.43 -12.72
C ALA A 88 -13.87 -26.67 -11.86
N ALA A 89 -14.43 -27.84 -12.20
CA ALA A 89 -14.12 -29.09 -11.52
C ALA A 89 -12.66 -29.51 -11.74
N ALA A 90 -12.12 -29.32 -12.95
CA ALA A 90 -10.71 -29.56 -13.23
C ALA A 90 -9.79 -28.61 -12.46
N LEU A 91 -10.16 -27.33 -12.33
CA LEU A 91 -9.44 -26.36 -11.51
C LEU A 91 -9.43 -26.79 -10.03
N LEU A 92 -10.60 -27.12 -9.46
CA LEU A 92 -10.71 -27.62 -8.08
C LEU A 92 -9.88 -28.91 -7.86
N ALA A 93 -9.93 -29.84 -8.82
CA ALA A 93 -9.13 -31.06 -8.75
C ALA A 93 -7.62 -30.75 -8.80
N SER A 94 -7.20 -29.79 -9.62
CA SER A 94 -5.79 -29.37 -9.70
C SER A 94 -5.31 -28.76 -8.39
N GLN A 95 -6.16 -28.02 -7.67
CA GLN A 95 -5.85 -27.46 -6.36
C GLN A 95 -5.71 -28.54 -5.26
N GLN A 96 -6.27 -29.74 -5.46
CA GLN A 96 -6.13 -30.87 -4.54
C GLN A 96 -4.86 -31.69 -4.79
N THR A 97 -4.00 -31.26 -5.71
CA THR A 97 -2.77 -31.95 -6.07
C THR A 97 -1.60 -30.97 -6.16
N LEU A 98 -0.39 -31.46 -5.93
CA LEU A 98 0.82 -30.75 -6.33
C LEU A 98 1.01 -30.88 -7.86
N SER A 99 1.84 -30.01 -8.43
CA SER A 99 2.13 -29.97 -9.88
C SER A 99 2.68 -31.29 -10.46
N ASP A 100 3.19 -32.20 -9.63
CA ASP A 100 3.64 -33.53 -10.03
C ASP A 100 2.59 -34.63 -9.84
N GLY A 101 1.34 -34.25 -9.51
CA GLY A 101 0.21 -35.15 -9.29
C GLY A 101 0.11 -35.72 -7.89
N THR A 102 1.00 -35.34 -6.94
CA THR A 102 0.90 -35.80 -5.55
C THR A 102 -0.40 -35.29 -4.92
N PRO A 103 -1.29 -36.16 -4.40
CA PRO A 103 -2.54 -35.72 -3.77
C PRO A 103 -2.28 -35.02 -2.43
N LEU A 104 -3.10 -34.02 -2.13
CA LEU A 104 -3.05 -33.24 -0.88
C LEU A 104 -4.20 -33.68 0.04
N ALA A 105 -3.88 -34.03 1.28
CA ALA A 105 -4.90 -34.22 2.30
C ALA A 105 -5.48 -32.86 2.73
N GLU A 106 -6.66 -32.85 3.37
CA GLU A 106 -7.25 -31.62 3.89
C GLU A 106 -6.33 -30.89 4.88
N THR A 107 -5.58 -31.64 5.70
CA THR A 107 -4.58 -31.08 6.60
C THR A 107 -3.39 -30.47 5.87
N ASP A 108 -3.04 -30.99 4.69
CA ASP A 108 -1.98 -30.41 3.85
C ASP A 108 -2.46 -29.09 3.26
N LEU A 109 -3.68 -29.05 2.72
CA LEU A 109 -4.30 -27.83 2.17
C LEU A 109 -4.33 -26.70 3.20
N ARG A 110 -4.82 -26.93 4.42
CA ARG A 110 -4.84 -25.92 5.48
C ARG A 110 -3.46 -25.37 5.81
N ARG A 111 -2.41 -26.21 5.72
CA ARG A 111 -1.02 -25.78 5.98
C ARG A 111 -0.45 -24.97 4.82
N LEU A 112 -0.84 -25.27 3.59
CA LEU A 112 -0.44 -24.49 2.41
C LEU A 112 -1.19 -23.15 2.35
N GLU A 113 -2.47 -23.13 2.72
CA GLU A 113 -3.27 -21.91 2.90
C GLU A 113 -2.66 -21.01 3.99
N ALA A 114 -2.20 -21.59 5.11
CA ALA A 114 -1.50 -20.83 6.14
C ALA A 114 -0.22 -20.16 5.60
N LEU A 115 0.49 -20.80 4.66
CA LEU A 115 1.65 -20.20 4.00
C LEU A 115 1.25 -19.06 3.03
N ASN A 116 0.10 -19.13 2.36
CA ASN A 116 -0.42 -18.03 1.52
C ASN A 116 -0.61 -16.73 2.32
N ASN A 117 -0.93 -16.82 3.60
CA ASN A 117 -1.11 -15.65 4.46
C ASN A 117 0.21 -14.96 4.84
N GLU A 118 1.35 -15.64 4.72
CA GLU A 118 2.65 -15.12 5.11
C GLU A 118 3.57 -14.84 3.92
N TYR A 119 3.41 -15.61 2.85
CA TYR A 119 4.32 -15.64 1.72
C TYR A 119 3.59 -15.37 0.41
N THR A 120 4.24 -14.64 -0.49
CA THR A 120 3.76 -14.45 -1.85
C THR A 120 4.91 -14.63 -2.83
N HIS A 121 4.70 -15.45 -3.86
CA HIS A 121 5.66 -15.61 -4.96
C HIS A 121 5.53 -14.44 -5.93
N VAL A 122 6.63 -13.76 -6.21
CA VAL A 122 6.67 -12.56 -7.05
C VAL A 122 7.79 -12.65 -8.09
N LEU A 123 7.64 -11.87 -9.16
CA LEU A 123 8.73 -11.58 -10.09
C LEU A 123 9.32 -10.20 -9.76
N LEU A 124 10.65 -10.11 -9.73
CA LEU A 124 11.38 -8.86 -9.61
C LEU A 124 12.49 -8.84 -10.64
N SER A 125 12.40 -7.93 -11.60
CA SER A 125 13.36 -7.82 -12.72
C SER A 125 13.56 -9.14 -13.49
N GLY A 126 12.48 -9.91 -13.68
CA GLY A 126 12.49 -11.21 -14.38
C GLY A 126 12.91 -12.40 -13.53
N GLU A 127 13.35 -12.20 -12.29
CA GLU A 127 13.79 -13.26 -11.38
C GLU A 127 12.71 -13.61 -10.35
N HIS A 128 12.71 -14.86 -9.89
CA HIS A 128 11.71 -15.38 -8.95
C HIS A 128 12.11 -15.19 -7.49
N TYR A 129 11.23 -14.55 -6.72
CA TYR A 129 11.39 -14.37 -5.28
C TYR A 129 10.13 -14.74 -4.51
N VAL A 130 10.29 -15.13 -3.26
CA VAL A 130 9.19 -15.16 -2.29
C VAL A 130 9.35 -13.95 -1.38
N VAL A 131 8.31 -13.13 -1.31
CA VAL A 131 8.24 -11.98 -0.40
C VAL A 131 7.42 -12.34 0.83
N SER A 132 7.85 -11.83 1.99
CA SER A 132 7.10 -11.87 3.25
C SER A 132 7.35 -10.60 4.05
N LEU A 133 6.42 -10.25 4.93
CA LEU A 133 6.61 -9.19 5.92
C LEU A 133 7.21 -9.78 7.19
N LYS A 134 8.37 -9.27 7.59
CA LYS A 134 9.04 -9.69 8.83
C LYS A 134 9.17 -8.51 9.80
N PRO A 135 9.15 -8.77 11.13
CA PRO A 135 9.46 -7.74 12.12
C PRO A 135 10.83 -7.14 11.85
N HIS A 136 10.93 -5.82 11.96
CA HIS A 136 12.17 -5.08 11.80
C HIS A 136 12.34 -4.11 12.97
N ALA A 137 13.50 -4.12 13.60
CA ALA A 137 13.74 -3.39 14.85
C ALA A 137 13.52 -1.87 14.76
N VAL A 138 13.73 -1.28 13.57
CA VAL A 138 13.61 0.18 13.34
C VAL A 138 12.26 0.56 12.75
N THR A 139 11.88 -0.03 11.61
CA THR A 139 10.65 0.31 10.88
C THR A 139 9.41 -0.45 11.33
N GLY A 140 9.51 -1.29 12.38
CA GLY A 140 8.44 -2.19 12.83
C GLY A 140 8.29 -3.42 11.94
N ARG A 141 8.12 -3.23 10.63
CA ARG A 141 8.04 -4.30 9.62
C ARG A 141 8.88 -3.97 8.39
N ALA A 142 9.34 -5.00 7.68
CA ALA A 142 10.05 -4.86 6.42
C ALA A 142 9.69 -6.01 5.46
N HIS A 143 9.66 -5.69 4.17
CA HIS A 143 9.56 -6.70 3.12
C HIS A 143 10.89 -7.43 2.99
N VAL A 144 10.86 -8.75 3.09
CA VAL A 144 12.02 -9.62 2.89
C VAL A 144 11.82 -10.42 1.62
N PHE A 145 12.70 -10.21 0.65
CA PHE A 145 12.73 -10.95 -0.61
C PHE A 145 13.73 -12.09 -0.52
N GLN A 146 13.26 -13.31 -0.66
CA GLN A 146 14.09 -14.51 -0.64
C GLN A 146 14.09 -15.17 -2.01
N THR A 147 15.23 -15.66 -2.46
CA THR A 147 15.26 -16.56 -3.63
C THR A 147 14.45 -17.82 -3.33
N LEU A 148 13.94 -18.51 -4.35
CA LEU A 148 13.20 -19.76 -4.16
C LEU A 148 14.00 -20.81 -3.36
N ARG A 149 15.33 -20.84 -3.53
CA ARG A 149 16.22 -21.71 -2.75
C ARG A 149 16.25 -21.33 -1.27
N ALA A 150 16.44 -20.04 -0.96
CA ALA A 150 16.48 -19.57 0.41
C ALA A 150 15.14 -19.81 1.12
N PHE A 151 14.03 -19.54 0.43
CA PHE A 151 12.69 -19.81 0.94
C PHE A 151 12.48 -21.29 1.30
N ARG A 152 12.84 -22.22 0.39
CA ARG A 152 12.76 -23.67 0.66
C ARG A 152 13.58 -24.06 1.90
N ASN A 153 14.74 -23.44 2.07
CA ASN A 153 15.63 -23.73 3.20
C ASN A 153 15.05 -23.31 4.57
N ASN A 154 14.09 -22.38 4.61
CA ASN A 154 13.41 -22.00 5.86
C ASN A 154 12.69 -23.19 6.53
N PHE A 155 12.36 -24.25 5.76
CA PHE A 155 11.52 -25.36 6.20
C PHE A 155 12.25 -26.70 6.29
N LEU A 156 13.59 -26.72 6.33
CA LEU A 156 14.37 -27.96 6.35
C LEU A 156 14.05 -28.88 7.54
N ALA A 157 13.70 -28.31 8.69
CA ALA A 157 13.34 -29.05 9.90
C ALA A 157 11.83 -29.17 10.13
N ALA A 158 11.01 -28.64 9.22
CA ALA A 158 9.55 -28.65 9.38
C ALA A 158 8.96 -30.01 8.97
N THR A 159 7.83 -30.39 9.58
CA THR A 159 7.08 -31.59 9.19
C THR A 159 6.71 -31.51 7.70
N PRO A 160 6.91 -32.57 6.90
CA PRO A 160 6.56 -32.54 5.49
C PRO A 160 5.06 -32.29 5.23
N VAL A 161 4.74 -31.71 4.08
CA VAL A 161 3.39 -31.58 3.50
C VAL A 161 3.37 -32.49 2.27
N ALA A 162 2.45 -33.46 2.25
CA ALA A 162 2.41 -34.50 1.20
C ALA A 162 3.79 -35.11 0.89
N GLY A 163 4.57 -35.42 1.93
CA GLY A 163 5.90 -36.04 1.81
C GLY A 163 7.04 -35.10 1.38
N LYS A 164 6.79 -33.80 1.22
CA LYS A 164 7.81 -32.80 0.82
C LYS A 164 8.01 -31.72 1.87
N PRO A 165 9.19 -31.08 1.94
CA PRO A 165 9.38 -29.89 2.78
C PRO A 165 8.33 -28.83 2.43
N PRO A 166 7.70 -28.16 3.42
CA PRO A 166 6.60 -27.22 3.20
C PRO A 166 6.85 -26.17 2.12
N GLY A 167 8.02 -25.52 2.12
CA GLY A 167 8.35 -24.52 1.09
C GLY A 167 8.45 -25.09 -0.33
N SER A 168 8.81 -26.37 -0.48
CA SER A 168 8.80 -27.05 -1.78
C SER A 168 7.40 -27.47 -2.20
N ALA A 169 6.59 -27.97 -1.26
CA ALA A 169 5.19 -28.31 -1.51
C ALA A 169 4.39 -27.08 -1.93
N TRP A 170 4.56 -25.96 -1.21
CA TRP A 170 3.89 -24.69 -1.50
C TRP A 170 4.22 -24.16 -2.89
N LEU A 171 5.50 -24.11 -3.29
CA LEU A 171 5.89 -23.70 -4.64
C LEU A 171 5.40 -24.63 -5.77
N GLN A 172 4.97 -25.85 -5.45
CA GLN A 172 4.41 -26.82 -6.40
C GLN A 172 2.89 -26.83 -6.38
N TRP A 173 2.27 -26.17 -5.41
CA TRP A 173 0.83 -26.14 -5.28
C TRP A 173 0.26 -25.07 -6.22
N PRO A 174 -0.67 -25.39 -7.15
CA PRO A 174 -1.17 -24.42 -8.12
C PRO A 174 -1.82 -23.17 -7.51
N ASP A 175 -2.35 -23.27 -6.28
CA ASP A 175 -3.07 -22.20 -5.59
C ASP A 175 -2.20 -21.39 -4.62
N HIS A 176 -0.88 -21.57 -4.66
CA HIS A 176 0.01 -20.76 -3.83
C HIS A 176 -0.09 -19.28 -4.20
N ALA A 177 -0.06 -18.42 -3.18
CA ALA A 177 -0.19 -16.98 -3.38
C ALA A 177 0.93 -16.48 -4.27
N SER A 178 0.57 -15.93 -5.42
CA SER A 178 1.52 -15.46 -6.42
C SER A 178 1.03 -14.20 -7.12
N LYS A 179 1.98 -13.36 -7.55
CA LYS A 179 1.78 -12.13 -8.31
C LYS A 179 2.76 -12.12 -9.48
N SER A 180 2.25 -12.42 -10.67
CA SER A 180 3.06 -12.65 -11.88
C SER A 180 3.49 -11.39 -12.61
N GLY A 181 2.91 -10.23 -12.31
CA GLY A 181 3.22 -8.97 -12.98
C GLY A 181 4.57 -8.41 -12.54
N SER A 182 4.64 -7.92 -11.29
CA SER A 182 5.87 -7.44 -10.63
C SER A 182 5.56 -7.12 -9.16
N VAL A 183 6.44 -6.37 -8.51
CA VAL A 183 6.15 -5.62 -7.29
C VAL A 183 6.00 -4.14 -7.59
N GLY A 184 5.18 -3.44 -6.82
CA GLY A 184 5.02 -1.99 -6.97
C GLY A 184 4.52 -1.33 -5.70
N PHE A 185 4.61 -0.01 -5.64
CA PHE A 185 4.22 0.77 -4.47
C PHE A 185 2.95 1.56 -4.77
N TYR A 186 1.82 1.10 -4.23
CA TYR A 186 0.50 1.68 -4.44
C TYR A 186 -0.13 2.08 -3.10
N PRO A 187 0.10 3.31 -2.63
CA PRO A 187 -0.49 3.80 -1.38
C PRO A 187 -2.01 3.80 -1.35
N GLN A 188 -2.66 3.82 -2.53
CA GLN A 188 -4.08 3.55 -2.69
C GLN A 188 -4.26 2.12 -3.22
N PRO A 189 -4.63 1.14 -2.35
CA PRO A 189 -4.68 -0.27 -2.74
C PRO A 189 -5.62 -0.56 -3.91
N ALA A 190 -6.72 0.19 -4.04
CA ALA A 190 -7.68 0.07 -5.14
C ALA A 190 -7.07 0.36 -6.53
N ASN A 191 -5.94 1.09 -6.58
CA ASN A 191 -5.22 1.37 -7.82
C ASN A 191 -4.15 0.32 -8.14
N CYS A 192 -3.89 -0.64 -7.25
CA CYS A 192 -2.90 -1.70 -7.46
C CYS A 192 -3.47 -2.74 -8.43
N PRO A 193 -2.80 -3.01 -9.57
CA PRO A 193 -3.21 -4.10 -10.46
C PRO A 193 -3.23 -5.46 -9.73
N PRO A 194 -4.19 -6.35 -10.03
CA PRO A 194 -4.36 -7.62 -9.32
C PRO A 194 -3.14 -8.55 -9.38
N ASP A 195 -2.31 -8.45 -10.43
CA ASP A 195 -1.12 -9.26 -10.65
C ASP A 195 0.17 -8.63 -10.10
N ILE A 196 0.07 -7.47 -9.45
CA ILE A 196 1.19 -6.79 -8.80
C ILE A 196 1.12 -6.99 -7.29
N TYR A 197 2.28 -7.28 -6.68
CA TYR A 197 2.41 -7.27 -5.22
C TYR A 197 2.60 -5.85 -4.71
N ASN A 198 1.67 -5.37 -3.88
CA ASN A 198 1.74 -4.03 -3.32
C ASN A 198 2.72 -3.97 -2.13
N LEU A 199 3.70 -3.06 -2.21
CA LEU A 199 4.66 -2.78 -1.15
C LEU A 199 4.13 -1.82 -0.08
N PHE A 200 2.96 -1.21 -0.32
CA PHE A 200 2.23 -0.49 0.70
C PHE A 200 1.25 -1.42 1.41
N THR A 201 1.39 -1.56 2.73
CA THR A 201 0.66 -2.51 3.57
C THR A 201 -0.20 -1.79 4.60
N GLY A 202 -0.57 -0.52 4.32
CA GLY A 202 -1.23 0.36 5.27
C GLY A 202 -0.27 1.08 6.22
N PHE A 203 -0.78 2.11 6.90
CA PHE A 203 -0.03 2.81 7.95
C PHE A 203 0.18 1.88 9.16
N ILE A 204 1.26 2.09 9.91
CA ILE A 204 1.59 1.22 11.05
C ILE A 204 0.75 1.56 12.29
N THR A 205 0.25 2.78 12.34
CA THR A 205 -0.49 3.32 13.48
C THR A 205 -1.95 3.40 13.12
N GLU A 206 -2.83 2.96 14.01
CA GLU A 206 -4.26 3.17 13.87
C GLU A 206 -4.65 4.56 14.39
N PRO A 207 -5.58 5.27 13.73
CA PRO A 207 -6.05 6.57 14.20
C PRO A 207 -6.91 6.40 15.46
N GLU A 208 -6.65 7.21 16.49
CA GLU A 208 -7.45 7.24 17.72
C GLU A 208 -7.89 8.69 18.02
N PRO A 209 -9.11 8.93 18.51
CA PRO A 209 -9.51 10.27 18.94
C PRO A 209 -8.71 10.75 20.15
N GLY A 210 -8.30 12.02 20.14
CA GLY A 210 -7.65 12.64 21.29
C GLY A 210 -7.35 14.11 21.09
N ASP A 211 -6.87 14.76 22.16
CA ASP A 211 -6.54 16.18 22.13
C ASP A 211 -5.20 16.39 21.42
N ILE A 212 -5.25 17.08 20.28
CA ILE A 212 -4.08 17.45 19.47
C ILE A 212 -3.63 18.90 19.68
N SER A 213 -4.28 19.65 20.59
CA SER A 213 -3.93 21.04 20.89
C SER A 213 -2.44 21.26 21.19
N PRO A 214 -1.72 20.37 21.89
CA PRO A 214 -0.27 20.52 22.08
C PRO A 214 0.51 20.56 20.76
N PHE A 215 0.13 19.74 19.78
CA PHE A 215 0.74 19.74 18.46
C PHE A 215 0.34 20.96 17.64
N LEU A 216 -0.93 21.37 17.67
CA LEU A 216 -1.38 22.58 16.95
C LEU A 216 -0.67 23.82 17.45
N TYR A 217 -0.57 23.96 18.77
CA TYR A 217 0.20 25.02 19.39
C TYR A 217 1.66 24.97 18.91
N HIS A 218 2.30 23.79 18.94
CA HIS A 218 3.68 23.67 18.47
C HIS A 218 3.85 24.09 17.01
N VAL A 219 2.95 23.65 16.12
CA VAL A 219 3.01 24.00 14.69
C VAL A 219 2.79 25.50 14.50
N GLU A 220 1.72 26.07 15.04
CA GLU A 220 1.39 27.48 14.83
C GLU A 220 2.39 28.42 15.51
N GLN A 221 2.61 28.22 16.80
CA GLN A 221 3.30 29.17 17.66
C GLN A 221 4.82 29.02 17.61
N VAL A 222 5.33 27.80 17.40
CA VAL A 222 6.77 27.54 17.33
C VAL A 222 7.22 27.43 15.89
N VAL A 223 6.73 26.44 15.13
CA VAL A 223 7.23 26.17 13.77
C VAL A 223 6.91 27.31 12.79
N CYS A 224 5.71 27.88 12.87
CA CYS A 224 5.25 28.94 11.98
C CYS A 224 5.35 30.34 12.62
N ALA A 225 5.97 30.48 13.79
CA ALA A 225 6.18 31.75 14.50
C ALA A 225 4.90 32.61 14.68
N GLY A 226 3.77 31.96 14.94
CA GLY A 226 2.45 32.59 15.08
C GLY A 226 1.77 32.99 13.77
N ASN A 227 2.35 32.66 12.61
CA ASN A 227 1.74 32.91 11.32
C ASN A 227 0.69 31.84 10.99
N ARG A 228 -0.57 32.18 11.26
CA ARG A 228 -1.71 31.28 11.06
C ARG A 228 -1.90 30.82 9.60
N VAL A 229 -1.63 31.68 8.62
CA VAL A 229 -1.77 31.30 7.20
C VAL A 229 -0.76 30.22 6.83
N VAL A 230 0.48 30.36 7.31
CA VAL A 230 1.54 29.38 7.08
C VAL A 230 1.26 28.09 7.84
N SER A 231 0.77 28.17 9.08
CA SER A 231 0.41 26.98 9.85
C SER A 231 -0.75 26.22 9.22
N ASP A 232 -1.82 26.90 8.81
CA ASP A 232 -2.97 26.26 8.16
C ASP A 232 -2.55 25.53 6.87
N TYR A 233 -1.68 26.14 6.07
CA TYR A 233 -1.12 25.49 4.88
C TYR A 233 -0.25 24.26 5.24
N LEU A 234 0.63 24.37 6.24
CA LEU A 234 1.49 23.27 6.67
C LEU A 234 0.66 22.09 7.21
N LEU A 235 -0.37 22.38 7.99
CA LEU A 235 -1.32 21.40 8.53
C LEU A 235 -2.09 20.70 7.39
N GLN A 236 -2.59 21.44 6.40
CA GLN A 236 -3.24 20.87 5.19
C GLN A 236 -2.27 20.03 4.35
N TRP A 237 -1.01 20.45 4.23
CA TRP A 237 0.02 19.68 3.54
C TRP A 237 0.31 18.33 4.23
N MET A 238 0.31 18.31 5.58
CA MET A 238 0.42 17.08 6.37
C MET A 238 -0.84 16.21 6.28
N ALA A 239 -2.03 16.81 6.25
CA ALA A 239 -3.28 16.08 6.03
C ALA A 239 -3.30 15.44 4.63
N HIS A 240 -2.89 16.16 3.59
CA HIS A 240 -2.78 15.66 2.22
C HIS A 240 -1.81 14.47 2.10
N LEU A 241 -0.70 14.45 2.86
CA LEU A 241 0.22 13.32 2.95
C LEU A 241 -0.46 12.02 3.40
N ILE A 242 -1.40 12.13 4.32
CA ILE A 242 -2.10 11.00 4.92
C ILE A 242 -3.32 10.59 4.10
N GLN A 243 -4.13 11.56 3.69
CA GLN A 243 -5.40 11.32 2.98
C GLN A 243 -5.19 10.99 1.50
N ARG A 244 -4.15 11.55 0.88
CA ARG A 244 -3.82 11.36 -0.55
C ARG A 244 -2.35 10.97 -0.72
N PRO A 245 -1.95 9.81 -0.17
CA PRO A 245 -0.54 9.42 -0.11
C PRO A 245 0.05 9.15 -1.50
N GLU A 246 -0.76 8.76 -2.49
CA GLU A 246 -0.32 8.56 -3.88
C GLU A 246 -0.11 9.86 -4.67
N GLU A 247 -0.75 10.97 -4.27
CA GLU A 247 -0.65 12.24 -4.98
C GLU A 247 0.68 12.92 -4.65
N LYS A 248 1.53 13.12 -5.67
CA LYS A 248 2.78 13.86 -5.51
C LYS A 248 2.48 15.33 -5.23
N SER A 249 2.79 15.79 -4.03
CA SER A 249 2.84 17.22 -3.74
C SER A 249 4.04 17.86 -4.43
N SER A 250 3.81 18.98 -5.12
CA SER A 250 4.86 19.77 -5.79
C SER A 250 5.58 20.75 -4.86
N VAL A 251 5.33 20.66 -3.55
CA VAL A 251 5.88 21.57 -2.52
C VAL A 251 6.63 20.77 -1.46
N ALA A 252 7.87 21.17 -1.21
CA ALA A 252 8.69 20.73 -0.09
C ALA A 252 8.67 21.76 1.04
N ILE A 253 8.83 21.30 2.27
CA ILE A 253 8.92 22.16 3.46
C ILE A 253 10.39 22.40 3.78
N VAL A 254 10.73 23.63 4.13
CA VAL A 254 12.08 24.04 4.45
C VAL A 254 12.09 24.69 5.81
N MET A 255 12.69 24.02 6.79
CA MET A 255 12.84 24.50 8.16
C MET A 255 14.23 25.13 8.33
N LYS A 256 14.28 26.46 8.32
CA LYS A 256 15.48 27.23 8.66
C LYS A 256 15.47 27.50 10.15
N SER A 257 16.41 26.94 10.90
CA SER A 257 16.37 27.09 12.35
C SER A 257 17.72 26.89 13.00
N VAL A 258 17.89 27.51 14.16
CA VAL A 258 18.95 27.21 15.13
C VAL A 258 18.67 25.84 15.78
N GLU A 259 19.70 25.13 16.21
CA GLU A 259 19.56 23.86 16.95
C GLU A 259 18.67 24.02 18.19
N GLY A 260 17.94 22.96 18.56
CA GLY A 260 17.10 22.95 19.77
C GLY A 260 15.75 23.66 19.65
N THR A 261 15.33 24.04 18.44
CA THR A 261 14.04 24.72 18.16
C THR A 261 12.84 23.76 17.98
N GLY A 262 13.07 22.44 18.02
CA GLY A 262 11.98 21.44 17.90
C GLY A 262 11.73 20.94 16.48
N LYS A 263 12.66 21.08 15.53
CA LYS A 263 12.54 20.56 14.15
C LYS A 263 12.07 19.10 14.08
N ASN A 264 12.71 18.24 14.88
CA ASN A 264 12.36 16.83 14.92
C ASN A 264 11.01 16.60 15.58
N THR A 265 10.55 17.52 16.43
CA THR A 265 9.25 17.43 17.13
C THR A 265 8.08 17.57 16.16
N LEU A 266 8.18 18.44 15.14
CA LEU A 266 7.18 18.53 14.06
C LEU A 266 7.04 17.20 13.31
N VAL A 267 8.17 16.59 12.96
CA VAL A 267 8.21 15.47 12.02
C VAL A 267 8.03 14.12 12.72
N ARG A 268 8.34 14.02 14.02
CA ARG A 268 8.23 12.79 14.83
C ARG A 268 6.89 12.07 14.70
N PRO A 269 5.71 12.70 14.86
CA PRO A 269 4.44 11.99 14.70
C PRO A 269 4.28 11.44 13.28
N LEU A 270 4.71 12.16 12.23
CA LEU A 270 4.66 11.67 10.86
C LEU A 270 5.58 10.46 10.64
N LEU A 271 6.80 10.47 11.18
CA LEU A 271 7.71 9.33 11.09
C LEU A 271 7.12 8.09 11.77
N GLN A 272 6.47 8.26 12.91
CA GLN A 272 5.85 7.16 13.65
C GLN A 272 4.60 6.62 12.93
N ILE A 273 3.74 7.49 12.38
CA ILE A 273 2.54 7.09 11.62
C ILE A 273 2.94 6.32 10.35
N LEU A 274 3.92 6.85 9.61
CA LEU A 274 4.33 6.31 8.31
C LEU A 274 5.29 5.10 8.43
N GLY A 275 6.04 4.98 9.52
CA GLY A 275 6.99 3.90 9.75
C GLY A 275 7.95 3.66 8.58
N PRO A 276 7.91 2.50 7.89
CA PRO A 276 8.79 2.14 6.77
C PRO A 276 8.63 3.04 5.54
N TYR A 277 7.52 3.79 5.48
CA TYR A 277 7.22 4.73 4.40
C TYR A 277 7.76 6.13 4.68
N ALA A 278 8.44 6.34 5.80
CA ALA A 278 9.22 7.53 6.06
C ALA A 278 10.73 7.22 6.19
N ALA A 279 11.56 8.20 5.88
CA ALA A 279 13.00 8.12 6.09
C ALA A 279 13.54 9.46 6.62
N GLN A 280 14.52 9.37 7.51
CA GLN A 280 15.36 10.49 7.90
C GLN A 280 16.78 10.23 7.39
N ILE A 281 17.33 11.19 6.66
CA ILE A 281 18.67 11.14 6.08
C ILE A 281 19.44 12.41 6.39
N ASN A 282 20.76 12.31 6.44
CA ASN A 282 21.64 13.46 6.64
C ASN A 282 22.26 13.87 5.30
N GLY A 283 22.00 15.11 4.88
CA GLY A 283 22.51 15.67 3.65
C GLY A 283 21.76 15.22 2.38
N ILE A 284 21.74 16.10 1.39
CA ILE A 284 20.94 15.94 0.16
C ILE A 284 21.48 14.89 -0.83
N ARG A 285 22.78 14.52 -0.71
CA ARG A 285 23.42 13.60 -1.69
C ARG A 285 22.81 12.20 -1.72
N HIS A 286 22.11 11.78 -0.65
CA HIS A 286 21.36 10.53 -0.64
C HIS A 286 20.12 10.56 -1.56
N LEU A 287 19.63 11.75 -1.93
CA LEU A 287 18.52 11.92 -2.87
C LEU A 287 19.02 12.20 -4.29
N THR A 288 20.02 13.08 -4.43
CA THR A 288 20.48 13.58 -5.74
C THR A 288 21.67 12.81 -6.30
N GLY A 289 22.22 11.87 -5.52
CA GLY A 289 23.27 10.96 -5.93
C GLY A 289 22.79 9.91 -6.92
N ARG A 290 23.73 9.12 -7.45
CA ARG A 290 23.42 8.06 -8.41
C ARG A 290 22.52 6.99 -7.77
N PHE A 291 22.87 6.49 -6.58
CA PHE A 291 22.07 5.49 -5.88
C PHE A 291 21.05 6.19 -4.98
N ASN A 292 19.78 6.17 -5.37
CA ASN A 292 18.68 6.93 -4.75
C ASN A 292 17.61 6.01 -4.13
N SER A 293 17.98 4.78 -3.76
CA SER A 293 17.05 3.79 -3.19
C SER A 293 16.37 4.21 -1.90
N THR A 294 16.92 5.21 -1.19
CA THR A 294 16.28 5.78 0.00
C THR A 294 14.95 6.46 -0.31
N LEU A 295 14.77 6.99 -1.53
CA LEU A 295 13.52 7.61 -1.98
C LEU A 295 12.46 6.57 -2.34
N ALA A 296 12.88 5.36 -2.71
CA ALA A 296 11.97 4.32 -3.16
C ALA A 296 11.00 3.91 -2.05
N ASN A 297 9.72 3.78 -2.42
CA ASN A 297 8.64 3.34 -1.54
C ASN A 297 8.53 4.21 -0.28
N LYS A 298 8.68 5.53 -0.44
CA LYS A 298 8.52 6.52 0.63
C LYS A 298 7.38 7.48 0.32
N LEU A 299 6.68 7.88 1.38
CA LEU A 299 5.69 8.95 1.41
C LEU A 299 6.29 10.23 1.98
N LEU A 300 7.29 10.13 2.87
CA LEU A 300 7.97 11.27 3.46
C LEU A 300 9.48 11.02 3.58
N VAL A 301 10.28 12.03 3.23
CA VAL A 301 11.72 12.03 3.53
C VAL A 301 12.10 13.33 4.22
N LEU A 302 12.61 13.21 5.44
CA LEU A 302 13.28 14.29 6.17
C LEU A 302 14.76 14.29 5.82
N VAL A 303 15.26 15.41 5.31
CA VAL A 303 16.67 15.65 5.02
C VAL A 303 17.19 16.61 6.07
N ASP A 304 17.92 16.08 7.04
CA ASP A 304 18.63 16.89 8.03
C ASP A 304 19.96 17.39 7.46
N GLU A 305 20.48 18.46 8.02
CA GLU A 305 21.73 19.12 7.56
C GLU A 305 21.74 19.35 6.04
N ALA A 306 20.62 19.80 5.48
CA ALA A 306 20.51 20.03 4.05
C ALA A 306 21.36 21.24 3.61
N GLU A 307 22.27 21.01 2.67
CA GLU A 307 23.03 22.06 1.99
C GLU A 307 22.85 21.94 0.48
N ILE A 308 22.21 22.94 -0.14
CA ILE A 308 21.91 22.95 -1.58
C ILE A 308 22.73 24.07 -2.22
N THR A 309 24.04 23.88 -2.23
CA THR A 309 25.02 24.87 -2.72
C THR A 309 25.39 24.67 -4.19
N ASP A 310 25.27 23.43 -4.69
CA ASP A 310 25.57 23.05 -6.08
C ASP A 310 24.33 23.21 -7.00
N PRO A 311 24.42 23.95 -8.12
CA PRO A 311 23.30 24.13 -9.05
C PRO A 311 22.76 22.82 -9.63
N GLY A 312 23.63 21.86 -9.97
CA GLY A 312 23.19 20.58 -10.53
C GLY A 312 22.40 19.74 -9.52
N CYS A 313 22.79 19.80 -8.24
CA CYS A 313 22.04 19.23 -7.14
C CYS A 313 20.66 19.89 -6.97
N ALA A 314 20.59 21.22 -7.05
CA ALA A 314 19.34 21.97 -6.97
C ALA A 314 18.35 21.59 -8.09
N ASP A 315 18.82 21.46 -9.33
CA ASP A 315 17.97 21.08 -10.46
C ASP A 315 17.42 19.65 -10.31
N ARG A 316 18.24 18.69 -9.88
CA ARG A 316 17.77 17.33 -9.60
C ARG A 316 16.75 17.29 -8.47
N LEU A 317 17.00 18.04 -7.40
CA LEU A 317 16.08 18.13 -6.28
C LEU A 317 14.72 18.69 -6.71
N ASN A 318 14.76 19.76 -7.49
CA ASN A 318 13.58 20.38 -8.06
C ASN A 318 12.73 19.38 -8.86
N THR A 319 13.37 18.55 -9.67
CA THR A 319 12.70 17.45 -10.38
C THR A 319 12.11 16.42 -9.41
N ILE A 320 12.85 16.00 -8.37
CA ILE A 320 12.32 15.08 -7.35
C ILE A 320 11.12 15.68 -6.61
N ILE A 321 11.09 16.99 -6.40
CA ILE A 321 9.96 17.65 -5.73
C ILE A 321 8.73 17.69 -6.62
N SER A 322 8.86 17.95 -7.92
CA SER A 322 7.70 18.13 -8.80
C SER A 322 7.23 16.87 -9.52
N GLU A 323 8.15 15.98 -9.91
CA GLU A 323 7.82 14.90 -10.84
C GLU A 323 7.21 13.69 -10.13
N PRO A 324 6.12 13.11 -10.66
CA PRO A 324 5.46 11.94 -10.08
C PRO A 324 6.19 10.63 -10.37
N VAL A 325 7.26 10.65 -11.18
CA VAL A 325 8.07 9.49 -11.54
C VAL A 325 9.55 9.87 -11.46
N PHE A 326 10.38 8.95 -10.96
CA PHE A 326 11.83 9.08 -11.02
C PHE A 326 12.48 7.77 -11.47
N HIS A 327 13.72 7.84 -11.93
CA HIS A 327 14.50 6.66 -12.26
C HIS A 327 15.22 6.16 -11.01
N LEU A 328 14.85 4.98 -10.55
CA LEU A 328 15.46 4.30 -9.42
C LEU A 328 16.72 3.56 -9.89
N GLU A 329 17.86 3.95 -9.34
CA GLU A 329 19.13 3.26 -9.58
C GLU A 329 19.57 2.51 -8.32
N ARG A 330 19.61 1.18 -8.41
CA ARG A 330 20.16 0.30 -7.37
C ARG A 330 21.55 -0.20 -7.78
N LYS A 331 22.40 -0.45 -6.79
CA LYS A 331 23.75 -0.94 -7.06
C LYS A 331 23.68 -2.33 -7.73
N GLY A 332 24.20 -2.41 -8.95
CA GLY A 332 24.24 -3.66 -9.72
C GLY A 332 22.95 -4.04 -10.44
N MET A 333 21.97 -3.12 -10.52
CA MET A 333 20.73 -3.31 -11.28
C MET A 333 20.60 -2.22 -12.34
N GLU A 334 19.85 -2.48 -13.40
CA GLU A 334 19.51 -1.46 -14.39
C GLU A 334 18.55 -0.41 -13.80
N PRO A 335 18.67 0.87 -14.19
CA PRO A 335 17.73 1.91 -13.77
C PRO A 335 16.31 1.61 -14.25
N GLU A 336 15.32 1.76 -13.38
CA GLU A 336 13.90 1.56 -13.72
C GLU A 336 13.05 2.77 -13.32
N PRO A 337 12.01 3.13 -14.10
CA PRO A 337 11.07 4.18 -13.72
C PRO A 337 10.17 3.69 -12.58
N VAL A 338 10.07 4.45 -11.50
CA VAL A 338 9.20 4.16 -10.36
C VAL A 338 8.39 5.38 -9.95
N ALA A 339 7.23 5.14 -9.34
CA ALA A 339 6.38 6.19 -8.79
C ALA A 339 7.11 6.96 -7.68
N ASN A 340 6.99 8.29 -7.72
CA ASN A 340 7.43 9.20 -6.69
C ASN A 340 6.21 9.64 -5.89
N CYS A 341 6.01 9.07 -4.70
CA CYS A 341 4.98 9.50 -3.77
C CYS A 341 5.55 10.35 -2.62
N ALA A 342 6.86 10.60 -2.64
CA ALA A 342 7.56 11.17 -1.51
C ALA A 342 7.37 12.69 -1.44
N ARG A 343 7.04 13.15 -0.24
CA ARG A 343 7.12 14.55 0.19
C ARG A 343 8.45 14.78 0.89
N LEU A 344 9.02 15.98 0.73
CA LEU A 344 10.34 16.31 1.28
C LEU A 344 10.22 17.41 2.34
N ILE A 345 10.93 17.20 3.44
CA ILE A 345 11.18 18.23 4.45
C ILE A 345 12.70 18.40 4.55
N PHE A 346 13.18 19.63 4.41
CA PHE A 346 14.58 20.00 4.58
C PHE A 346 14.77 20.74 5.89
N ALA A 347 15.69 20.26 6.72
CA ALA A 347 16.12 20.91 7.94
C ALA A 347 17.58 21.34 7.78
N SER A 348 17.89 22.60 8.07
CA SER A 348 19.28 23.08 8.08
C SER A 348 19.44 24.25 9.03
N ASN A 349 20.67 24.40 9.51
CA ASN A 349 21.10 25.51 10.36
C ASN A 349 21.81 26.60 9.53
N HIS A 350 22.03 26.38 8.23
CA HIS A 350 22.73 27.32 7.36
C HIS A 350 21.79 28.41 6.81
N GLU A 351 22.23 29.67 6.86
CA GLU A 351 21.46 30.84 6.40
C GLU A 351 21.07 30.76 4.91
N MET A 352 21.95 30.18 4.09
CA MET A 352 21.79 30.02 2.64
C MET A 352 21.55 28.55 2.26
N MET A 353 20.39 28.02 2.62
CA MET A 353 20.03 26.62 2.32
C MET A 353 19.58 26.42 0.86
N ILE A 354 18.84 27.36 0.26
CA ILE A 354 18.23 27.22 -1.07
C ILE A 354 18.42 28.50 -1.89
N ARG A 355 18.87 28.33 -3.14
CA ARG A 355 18.85 29.41 -4.14
C ARG A 355 17.50 29.41 -4.86
N ALA A 356 16.54 30.14 -4.30
CA ALA A 356 15.21 30.32 -4.90
C ALA A 356 15.19 31.61 -5.76
N GLY A 357 14.76 31.49 -7.01
CA GLY A 357 14.46 32.66 -7.85
C GLY A 357 13.11 33.29 -7.49
N LEU A 358 12.82 34.47 -8.04
CA LEU A 358 11.58 35.23 -7.77
C LEU A 358 10.26 34.50 -8.11
N ARG A 359 10.32 33.39 -8.86
CA ARG A 359 9.16 32.58 -9.28
C ARG A 359 9.13 31.20 -8.62
N GLU A 360 9.95 30.99 -7.61
CA GLU A 360 10.02 29.71 -6.93
C GLU A 360 8.71 29.43 -6.18
N ARG A 361 8.14 28.25 -6.43
CA ARG A 361 6.83 27.82 -5.89
C ARG A 361 6.88 26.43 -5.25
N ARG A 362 8.04 25.78 -5.26
CA ARG A 362 8.25 24.40 -4.80
C ARG A 362 8.66 24.32 -3.34
N PHE A 363 8.82 25.45 -2.66
CA PHE A 363 9.24 25.48 -1.26
C PHE A 363 8.31 26.33 -0.42
N LEU A 364 7.85 25.77 0.69
CA LEU A 364 7.36 26.54 1.82
C LEU A 364 8.51 26.69 2.82
N ILE A 365 8.94 27.93 3.05
CA ILE A 365 9.99 28.22 4.04
C ILE A 365 9.31 28.57 5.36
N VAL A 366 9.67 27.85 6.42
CA VAL A 366 9.30 28.14 7.80
C VAL A 366 10.55 28.43 8.62
N GLU A 367 10.45 29.44 9.47
CA GLU A 367 11.53 29.90 10.35
C GLU A 367 11.03 29.77 11.79
N PRO A 368 11.27 28.62 12.46
CA PRO A 368 10.74 28.39 13.79
C PRO A 368 11.20 29.42 14.83
N ASP A 369 10.28 29.82 15.69
CA ASP A 369 10.49 30.77 16.77
C ASP A 369 11.32 30.14 17.91
N GLY A 370 12.36 30.86 18.33
CA GLY A 370 13.27 30.43 19.38
C GLY A 370 12.72 30.47 20.81
N ARG A 371 11.45 30.84 21.03
CA ARG A 371 10.84 31.06 22.36
C ARG A 371 10.96 29.91 23.36
N HIS A 372 11.15 28.69 22.87
CA HIS A 372 11.27 27.50 23.71
C HIS A 372 12.67 26.85 23.64
N ILE A 373 13.67 27.50 23.01
CA ILE A 373 15.05 27.01 23.02
C ILE A 373 15.53 26.84 24.47
N GLY A 374 16.04 25.65 24.80
CA GLY A 374 16.49 25.31 26.14
C GLY A 374 15.36 25.06 27.16
N ASN A 375 14.09 25.23 26.80
CA ASN A 375 12.96 24.95 27.68
C ASN A 375 12.67 23.44 27.72
N LYS A 376 13.42 22.73 28.55
CA LYS A 376 13.28 21.29 28.73
C LYS A 376 11.88 20.88 29.18
N ALA A 377 11.25 21.64 30.08
CA ALA A 377 9.92 21.30 30.61
C ALA A 377 8.85 21.27 29.51
N TYR A 378 8.87 22.25 28.60
CA TYR A 378 7.96 22.30 27.45
C TYR A 378 8.14 21.08 26.54
N PHE A 379 9.37 20.78 26.15
CA PHE A 379 9.66 19.65 25.27
C PHE A 379 9.38 18.30 25.93
N ASP A 380 9.72 18.14 27.21
CA ASP A 380 9.43 16.92 27.97
C ASP A 380 7.91 16.67 28.04
N GLN A 381 7.10 17.72 28.24
CA GLN A 381 5.64 17.59 28.24
C GLN A 381 5.11 17.20 26.85
N LEU A 382 5.61 17.85 25.79
CA LEU A 382 5.19 17.57 24.42
C LEU A 382 5.59 16.15 23.97
N TYR A 383 6.79 15.70 24.33
CA TYR A 383 7.23 14.34 24.05
C TYR A 383 6.47 13.31 24.85
N ARG A 384 6.20 13.57 26.13
CA ARG A 384 5.34 12.69 26.93
C ARG A 384 3.96 12.55 26.30
N TRP A 385 3.34 13.66 25.90
CA TRP A 385 2.05 13.63 25.21
C TRP A 385 2.10 12.84 23.90
N LEU A 386 3.16 13.01 23.08
CA LEU A 386 3.34 12.22 21.85
C LEU A 386 3.43 10.72 22.14
N ASP A 387 4.16 10.33 23.19
CA ASP A 387 4.41 8.95 23.58
C ASP A 387 3.18 8.31 24.30
N GLU A 388 2.29 9.12 24.89
CA GLU A 388 1.07 8.70 25.61
C GLU A 388 -0.21 8.79 24.74
N GLY A 389 -0.10 8.65 23.41
CA GLY A 389 -1.27 8.60 22.51
C GLY A 389 -1.51 9.86 21.67
N GLY A 390 -0.65 10.88 21.79
CA GLY A 390 -0.69 12.06 20.91
C GLY A 390 -0.46 11.72 19.44
N GLN A 391 0.31 10.67 19.16
CA GLN A 391 0.61 10.25 17.79
C GLN A 391 -0.61 9.66 17.02
N PRO A 392 -1.34 8.64 17.54
CA PRO A 392 -2.65 8.24 16.99
C PRO A 392 -3.65 9.39 16.87
N SER A 393 -3.64 10.33 17.83
CA SER A 393 -4.49 11.53 17.82
C SER A 393 -4.16 12.46 16.65
N CYS A 394 -2.87 12.70 16.38
CA CYS A 394 -2.42 13.45 15.21
C CYS A 394 -2.88 12.78 13.90
N PHE A 395 -2.87 11.45 13.82
CA PHE A 395 -3.37 10.75 12.66
C PHE A 395 -4.87 11.02 12.45
N THR A 396 -5.69 10.92 13.51
CA THR A 396 -7.10 11.31 13.45
C THR A 396 -7.28 12.76 13.01
N GLY A 397 -6.48 13.69 13.55
CA GLY A 397 -6.48 15.10 13.13
C GLY A 397 -6.26 15.25 11.62
N CYS A 398 -5.24 14.59 11.09
CA CYS A 398 -4.96 14.58 9.65
C CYS A 398 -6.10 14.02 8.79
N ASN A 399 -6.97 13.14 9.31
CA ASN A 399 -8.12 12.61 8.57
C ASN A 399 -9.34 13.56 8.54
N VAL A 400 -9.42 14.50 9.48
CA VAL A 400 -10.54 15.44 9.60
C VAL A 400 -10.26 16.76 8.90
N TRP A 401 -9.00 17.09 8.66
CA TRP A 401 -8.58 18.38 8.12
C TRP A 401 -8.62 18.42 6.60
N ILE A 402 -9.82 18.60 6.02
CA ILE A 402 -10.08 19.27 4.73
C ILE A 402 -11.42 19.99 4.83
#